data_AF-A0A7S4T6E2-F1
#
_entry.id   AF-A0A7S4T6E2-F1
#
_cell.length_a   1.000
_cell.length_b   1.000
_cell.length_c   1.000
_cell.angle_alpha   90.00
_cell.angle_beta   90.00
_cell.angle_gamma   90.00
#
_symmetry.space_group_name_H-M   'P 1'
#
loop_
_entity.id
_entity.type
_entity.pdbx_description
1 polymer ?
#
loop_
_entity_poly.entity_id
_entity_poly.type
_entity_poly.pdbx_seq_one_letter_code
_entity_poly.pdbx_strand_id
1 'polypeptide(L)'
;GKLQVIGATTISEYRKYIEKDMALERRLQPLTVKEPTIEQTVSILEAIAPKYGKHHGVFYTYESLEAAAKLSERYVTDRFLPDKAIDLLDEAGAIVHMESVDSVAGGASATIAKEADTPEVTEHTVARVISE
;
A
#
# COMPACT_ATOMS: atom_id res chain seq x y z
N GLY A 1 -2.41 35.36 -9.06
CA GLY A 1 -1.80 35.73 -7.76
C GLY A 1 -0.36 35.25 -7.74
N LYS A 2 0.51 35.88 -6.95
CA LYS A 2 1.94 35.46 -6.84
C LYS A 2 2.15 34.21 -5.97
N LEU A 3 1.14 33.81 -5.20
CA LEU A 3 1.16 32.62 -4.35
C LEU A 3 0.34 31.51 -5.01
N GLN A 4 0.95 30.33 -5.14
CA GLN A 4 0.32 29.10 -5.60
C GLN A 4 0.43 28.07 -4.48
N VAL A 5 -0.67 27.38 -4.18
CA VAL A 5 -0.73 26.38 -3.11
C VAL A 5 -1.55 25.19 -3.58
N ILE A 6 -1.23 24.01 -3.04
CA ILE A 6 -2.04 22.80 -3.14
C ILE A 6 -2.42 22.41 -1.72
N GLY A 7 -3.70 22.20 -1.47
CA GLY A 7 -4.22 21.70 -0.19
C GLY A 7 -4.84 20.33 -0.36
N ALA A 8 -4.72 19.49 0.67
CA ALA A 8 -5.42 18.21 0.78
C ALA A 8 -6.33 18.26 2.00
N THR A 9 -7.59 17.94 1.83
CA THR A 9 -8.61 17.97 2.89
C THR A 9 -9.60 16.85 2.70
N THR A 10 -10.23 16.41 3.78
CA THR A 10 -11.46 15.61 3.66
C THR A 10 -12.62 16.46 3.15
N ILE A 11 -13.65 15.83 2.60
CA ILE A 11 -14.88 16.52 2.15
C ILE A 11 -15.52 17.30 3.32
N SER A 12 -15.50 16.71 4.51
CA SER A 12 -16.06 17.31 5.73
C SER A 12 -15.32 18.58 6.16
N GLU A 13 -13.98 18.57 6.10
CA GLU A 13 -13.17 19.74 6.43
C GLU A 13 -13.32 20.84 5.38
N TYR A 14 -13.36 20.48 4.09
CA TYR A 14 -13.60 21.44 3.02
C TYR A 14 -14.91 22.20 3.22
N ARG A 15 -16.01 21.47 3.48
CA ARG A 15 -17.33 22.05 3.79
C ARG A 15 -17.33 22.93 5.04
N LYS A 16 -16.56 22.54 6.06
CA LYS A 16 -16.54 23.24 7.34
C LYS A 16 -15.74 24.54 7.28
N TYR A 17 -14.61 24.56 6.58
CA TYR A 17 -13.62 25.64 6.68
C TYR A 17 -13.40 26.42 5.38
N ILE A 18 -13.56 25.81 4.21
CA ILE A 18 -13.27 26.46 2.92
C ILE A 18 -14.54 26.99 2.27
N GLU A 19 -15.57 26.16 2.15
CA GLU A 19 -16.82 26.50 1.48
C GLU A 19 -17.58 27.64 2.19
N LYS A 20 -17.35 27.82 3.50
CA LYS A 20 -17.96 28.92 4.27
C LYS A 20 -17.26 30.26 4.08
N ASP A 21 -16.03 30.28 3.57
CA ASP A 21 -15.25 31.51 3.38
C ASP A 21 -15.25 31.94 1.90
N MET A 22 -16.03 32.98 1.60
CA MET A 22 -16.16 33.54 0.24
C MET A 22 -14.83 33.95 -0.39
N ALA A 23 -13.83 34.33 0.41
CA ALA A 23 -12.53 34.74 -0.12
C ALA A 23 -11.69 33.55 -0.56
N LEU A 24 -11.80 32.40 0.14
CA LEU A 24 -11.13 31.16 -0.20
C LEU A 24 -11.84 30.43 -1.33
N GLU A 25 -13.17 30.35 -1.31
CA GLU A 25 -13.99 29.69 -2.33
C GLU A 25 -13.71 30.23 -3.75
N ARG A 26 -13.53 31.55 -3.90
CA ARG A 26 -13.20 32.17 -5.19
C ARG A 26 -11.72 32.05 -5.61
N ARG A 27 -10.85 31.55 -4.74
CA ARG A 27 -9.39 31.45 -4.96
C ARG A 27 -8.90 30.01 -5.10
N LEU A 28 -9.61 29.07 -4.48
CA LEU A 28 -9.30 27.66 -4.50
C LEU A 28 -10.25 26.97 -5.46
N GLN A 29 -9.69 26.16 -6.36
CA GLN A 29 -10.48 25.27 -7.20
C GLN A 29 -10.53 23.90 -6.52
N PRO A 30 -11.71 23.42 -6.05
CA PRO A 30 -11.81 22.07 -5.53
C PRO A 30 -11.62 21.05 -6.66
N LEU A 31 -10.83 20.02 -6.38
CA LEU A 31 -10.66 18.84 -7.22
C LEU A 31 -10.92 17.61 -6.37
N THR A 32 -12.01 16.89 -6.66
CA THR A 32 -12.36 15.66 -5.94
C THR A 32 -11.49 14.52 -6.44
N VAL A 33 -10.67 13.97 -5.55
CA VAL A 33 -9.91 12.76 -5.81
C VAL A 33 -10.82 11.56 -5.50
N LYS A 34 -11.01 10.69 -6.50
CA LYS A 34 -11.75 9.44 -6.32
C LYS A 34 -10.79 8.33 -5.90
N GLU A 35 -11.33 7.36 -5.18
CA GLU A 35 -10.65 6.09 -4.95
C GLU A 35 -10.30 5.44 -6.31
N PRO A 36 -9.07 4.92 -6.48
CA PRO A 36 -8.67 4.22 -7.69
C PRO A 36 -9.43 2.90 -7.85
N THR A 37 -9.53 2.42 -9.09
CA THR A 37 -10.06 1.06 -9.34
C THR A 37 -9.07 0.00 -8.87
N ILE A 38 -9.52 -1.26 -8.82
CA ILE A 38 -8.65 -2.41 -8.52
C ILE A 38 -7.46 -2.44 -9.48
N GLU A 39 -7.70 -2.29 -10.79
CA GLU A 39 -6.66 -2.35 -11.81
C GLU A 39 -5.65 -1.21 -11.66
N GLN A 40 -6.14 -0.01 -11.38
CA GLN A 40 -5.27 1.14 -11.10
C GLN A 40 -4.45 0.92 -9.83
N THR A 41 -5.05 0.31 -8.81
CA THR A 41 -4.35 -0.06 -7.58
C THR A 41 -3.26 -1.07 -7.86
N VAL A 42 -3.52 -2.11 -8.65
CA VAL A 42 -2.49 -3.09 -9.03
C VAL A 42 -1.31 -2.40 -9.71
N SER A 43 -1.55 -1.49 -10.67
CA SER A 43 -0.47 -0.72 -11.30
C SER A 43 0.30 0.18 -10.31
N ILE A 44 -0.37 0.74 -9.30
CA ILE A 44 0.28 1.50 -8.22
C ILE A 44 1.16 0.56 -7.38
N LEU A 45 0.63 -0.62 -7.02
CA LEU A 45 1.34 -1.63 -6.24
C LEU A 45 2.58 -2.13 -6.99
N GLU A 46 2.49 -2.40 -8.30
CA GLU A 46 3.64 -2.77 -9.14
C GLU A 46 4.75 -1.73 -9.09
N ALA A 47 4.40 -0.44 -9.13
CA ALA A 47 5.37 0.65 -9.11
C ALA A 47 6.10 0.77 -7.77
N ILE A 48 5.46 0.43 -6.65
CA ILE A 48 6.04 0.55 -5.30
C ILE A 48 6.62 -0.77 -4.77
N ALA A 49 6.16 -1.93 -5.26
CA ALA A 49 6.52 -3.25 -4.77
C ALA A 49 8.04 -3.49 -4.69
N PRO A 50 8.88 -3.05 -5.65
CA PRO A 50 10.33 -3.21 -5.53
C PRO A 50 10.94 -2.48 -4.32
N LYS A 51 10.37 -1.33 -3.93
CA LYS A 51 10.82 -0.56 -2.77
C LYS A 51 10.47 -1.27 -1.46
N TYR A 52 9.23 -1.77 -1.35
CA TYR A 52 8.77 -2.53 -0.19
C TYR A 52 9.49 -3.88 -0.09
N GLY A 53 9.68 -4.55 -1.23
CA GLY A 53 10.37 -5.83 -1.30
C GLY A 53 11.81 -5.72 -0.83
N LYS A 54 12.50 -4.65 -1.24
CA LYS A 54 13.85 -4.33 -0.73
C LYS A 54 13.86 -4.05 0.78
N HIS A 55 12.82 -3.43 1.32
CA HIS A 55 12.75 -3.13 2.76
C HIS A 55 12.62 -4.42 3.59
N HIS A 56 11.75 -5.34 3.15
CA HIS A 56 11.51 -6.63 3.81
C HIS A 56 12.45 -7.75 3.35
N GLY A 57 13.30 -7.52 2.35
CA GLY A 57 14.12 -8.57 1.74
C GLY A 57 13.28 -9.69 1.09
N VAL A 58 12.10 -9.35 0.55
CA VAL A 58 11.18 -10.27 -0.11
C VAL A 58 10.92 -9.85 -1.56
N PHE A 59 10.44 -10.78 -2.37
CA PHE A 59 9.94 -10.50 -3.72
C PHE A 59 8.42 -10.65 -3.74
N TYR A 60 7.70 -9.66 -4.27
CA TYR A 60 6.25 -9.74 -4.43
C TYR A 60 5.90 -10.24 -5.82
N THR A 61 5.17 -11.35 -5.90
CA THR A 61 4.67 -11.85 -7.20
C THR A 61 3.51 -10.99 -7.69
N TYR A 62 3.25 -10.98 -9.00
CA TYR A 62 2.13 -10.22 -9.56
C TYR A 62 0.78 -10.65 -8.96
N GLU A 63 0.61 -11.95 -8.72
CA GLU A 63 -0.58 -12.53 -8.09
C GLU A 63 -0.78 -12.02 -6.65
N SER A 64 0.30 -11.77 -5.91
CA SER A 64 0.21 -11.17 -4.58
C SER A 64 -0.32 -9.73 -4.63
N LEU A 65 0.06 -8.97 -5.65
CA LEU A 65 -0.42 -7.59 -5.85
C LEU A 65 -1.91 -7.57 -6.22
N GLU A 66 -2.33 -8.46 -7.12
CA GLU A 66 -3.74 -8.62 -7.47
C GLU A 66 -4.57 -9.05 -6.26
N ALA A 67 -4.08 -10.01 -5.48
CA ALA A 67 -4.73 -10.47 -4.26
C ALA A 67 -4.87 -9.35 -3.24
N ALA A 68 -3.81 -8.57 -3.00
CA ALA A 68 -3.83 -7.45 -2.06
C ALA A 68 -4.88 -6.41 -2.46
N ALA A 69 -4.99 -6.06 -3.74
CA ALA A 69 -6.01 -5.14 -4.23
C ALA A 69 -7.43 -5.70 -4.08
N LYS A 70 -7.69 -6.92 -4.58
CA LYS A 70 -9.03 -7.54 -4.58
C LYS A 70 -9.54 -7.85 -3.17
N LEU A 71 -8.67 -8.39 -2.33
CA LEU A 71 -9.06 -8.83 -1.00
C LEU A 71 -9.19 -7.65 -0.03
N SER A 72 -8.32 -6.63 -0.11
CA SER A 72 -8.50 -5.41 0.69
C SER A 72 -9.78 -4.67 0.31
N GLU A 73 -10.13 -4.60 -0.99
CA GLU A 73 -11.39 -3.99 -1.41
C GLU A 73 -12.61 -4.72 -0.80
N ARG A 74 -12.57 -6.06 -0.81
CA ARG A 74 -13.69 -6.90 -0.35
C ARG A 74 -13.85 -6.93 1.17
N TYR A 75 -12.74 -7.05 1.91
CA TYR A 75 -12.78 -7.37 3.34
C TYR A 75 -12.42 -6.18 4.25
N VAL A 76 -11.68 -5.18 3.75
CA VAL A 76 -11.30 -3.99 4.51
C VAL A 76 -12.15 -2.80 4.03
N THR A 77 -13.24 -2.53 4.75
CA THR A 77 -14.31 -1.60 4.31
C THR A 77 -14.26 -0.21 4.94
N ASP A 78 -13.44 -0.01 5.96
CA ASP A 78 -13.27 1.27 6.68
C ASP A 78 -12.17 2.17 6.08
N ARG A 79 -11.48 1.68 5.04
CA ARG A 79 -10.38 2.37 4.35
C ARG A 79 -10.56 2.33 2.83
N PHE A 80 -9.84 3.21 2.16
CA PHE A 80 -9.90 3.37 0.71
C PHE A 80 -8.64 2.82 0.04
N LEU A 81 -8.78 2.31 -1.18
CA LEU A 81 -7.66 2.05 -2.06
C LEU A 81 -6.92 3.36 -2.39
N PRO A 82 -5.61 3.30 -2.69
CA PRO A 82 -4.74 2.12 -2.69
C PRO A 82 -4.20 1.77 -1.30
N ASP A 83 -4.38 2.67 -0.32
CA ASP A 83 -3.77 2.65 1.02
C ASP A 83 -3.97 1.32 1.75
N LYS A 84 -5.21 0.82 1.83
CA LYS A 84 -5.49 -0.49 2.45
C LYS A 84 -4.83 -1.69 1.76
N ALA A 85 -4.60 -1.62 0.44
CA ALA A 85 -3.94 -2.69 -0.30
C ALA A 85 -2.43 -2.68 -0.06
N ILE A 86 -1.85 -1.48 0.10
CA ILE A 86 -0.44 -1.31 0.46
C ILE A 86 -0.17 -1.91 1.84
N ASP A 87 -1.04 -1.63 2.80
CA ASP A 87 -0.88 -2.14 4.17
C ASP A 87 -0.94 -3.67 4.23
N LEU A 88 -1.88 -4.31 3.53
CA LEU A 88 -1.91 -5.77 3.45
C LEU A 88 -0.65 -6.36 2.80
N LEU A 89 -0.13 -5.68 1.77
CA LEU A 89 1.09 -6.12 1.09
C LEU A 89 2.33 -5.96 2.00
N ASP A 90 2.36 -4.90 2.79
CA ASP A 90 3.42 -4.63 3.77
C ASP A 90 3.43 -5.68 4.88
N GLU A 91 2.26 -5.99 5.46
CA GLU A 91 2.11 -7.05 6.46
C GLU A 91 2.50 -8.42 5.90
N ALA A 92 2.03 -8.78 4.70
CA ALA A 92 2.40 -10.03 4.05
C ALA A 92 3.91 -10.15 3.83
N GLY A 93 4.57 -9.05 3.46
CA GLY A 93 6.03 -8.99 3.31
C GLY A 93 6.77 -9.16 4.63
N ALA A 94 6.30 -8.49 5.69
CA ALA A 94 6.88 -8.61 7.02
C ALA A 94 6.79 -10.05 7.56
N ILE A 95 5.67 -10.75 7.34
CA ILE A 95 5.52 -12.12 7.80
C ILE A 95 6.47 -13.07 7.07
N VAL A 96 6.56 -12.97 5.74
CA VAL A 96 7.48 -13.82 4.95
C VAL A 96 8.93 -13.55 5.33
N HIS A 97 9.28 -12.29 5.60
CA HIS A 97 10.58 -11.94 6.13
C HIS A 97 10.86 -12.66 7.46
N MET A 98 9.93 -12.59 8.42
CA MET A 98 10.06 -13.26 9.72
C MET A 98 10.23 -14.77 9.59
N GLU A 99 9.42 -15.43 8.75
CA GLU A 99 9.52 -16.87 8.48
C GLU A 99 10.89 -17.24 7.89
N SER A 100 11.45 -16.39 7.02
CA SER A 100 12.76 -16.60 6.42
C SER A 100 13.91 -16.49 7.43
N VAL A 101 13.85 -15.54 8.37
CA VAL A 101 14.90 -15.37 9.39
C VAL A 101 14.86 -16.46 10.46
N ASP A 102 13.66 -16.89 10.87
CA ASP A 102 13.49 -17.99 11.83
C ASP A 102 14.00 -19.32 11.28
N SER A 103 13.81 -19.55 9.97
CA SER A 103 14.33 -20.73 9.27
C SER A 103 15.86 -20.81 9.25
N VAL A 104 16.56 -19.65 9.30
CA VAL A 104 18.03 -19.57 9.29
C VAL A 104 18.61 -19.66 10.70
N ALA A 105 17.88 -19.26 11.75
CA ALA A 105 18.37 -19.29 13.14
C ALA A 105 18.62 -20.73 13.70
N GLY A 106 18.16 -21.77 13.02
CA GLY A 106 18.42 -23.18 13.37
C GLY A 106 19.76 -23.76 12.92
N GLY A 107 20.57 -23.02 12.15
CA GLY A 107 21.86 -23.50 11.62
C GLY A 107 22.85 -22.35 11.34
N ALA A 108 24.09 -22.50 11.80
CA ALA A 108 25.11 -21.47 11.79
C ALA A 108 25.41 -20.84 10.40
N SER A 109 25.83 -19.56 10.46
CA SER A 109 26.56 -18.76 9.46
C SER A 109 25.70 -17.93 8.49
N ALA A 110 25.54 -16.66 8.85
CA ALA A 110 25.14 -15.57 7.95
C ALA A 110 26.09 -15.50 6.76
N THR A 111 25.73 -16.19 5.69
CA THR A 111 26.37 -16.09 4.39
C THR A 111 25.40 -15.32 3.51
N ILE A 112 25.88 -14.22 2.93
CA ILE A 112 25.12 -13.32 2.07
C ILE A 112 24.40 -14.17 1.00
N ALA A 113 23.08 -14.28 1.13
CA ALA A 113 22.24 -14.99 0.19
C ALA A 113 22.36 -14.33 -1.19
N LYS A 114 22.63 -15.14 -2.21
CA LYS A 114 22.57 -14.71 -3.62
C LYS A 114 21.14 -14.28 -3.94
N GLU A 115 20.95 -13.37 -4.90
CA GLU A 115 19.65 -12.91 -5.44
C GLU A 115 18.64 -14.03 -5.77
N ALA A 116 19.09 -15.28 -5.91
CA ALA A 116 18.27 -16.46 -6.24
C ALA A 116 17.50 -17.09 -5.06
N ASP A 117 17.65 -16.58 -3.82
CA ASP A 117 17.00 -17.14 -2.61
C ASP A 117 16.15 -16.07 -1.87
N THR A 118 15.66 -15.08 -2.62
CA THR A 118 14.79 -14.05 -2.05
C THR A 118 13.42 -14.66 -1.79
N PRO A 119 12.92 -14.69 -0.54
CA PRO A 119 11.64 -15.30 -0.24
C PRO A 119 10.50 -14.55 -0.94
N GLU A 120 9.54 -15.32 -1.47
CA GLU A 120 8.45 -14.80 -2.29
C GLU A 120 7.17 -14.64 -1.50
N VAL A 121 6.54 -13.46 -1.64
CA VAL A 121 5.19 -13.20 -1.16
C VAL A 121 4.21 -13.60 -2.26
N THR A 122 3.35 -14.57 -1.95
CA THR A 122 2.37 -15.14 -2.89
C THR A 122 0.95 -14.70 -2.53
N GLU A 123 -0.02 -14.98 -3.40
CA GLU A 123 -1.46 -14.80 -3.11
C GLU A 123 -1.88 -15.45 -1.79
N HIS A 124 -1.38 -16.66 -1.50
CA HIS A 124 -1.72 -17.38 -0.28
C HIS A 124 -1.26 -16.63 0.98
N THR A 125 -0.07 -16.02 0.94
CA THR A 125 0.45 -15.22 2.05
C THR A 125 -0.46 -14.03 2.32
N VAL A 126 -0.87 -13.30 1.27
CA VAL A 126 -1.77 -12.15 1.39
C VAL A 126 -3.14 -12.55 1.93
N ALA A 127 -3.68 -13.69 1.48
CA ALA A 127 -4.96 -14.21 1.96
C ALA A 127 -4.91 -14.60 3.45
N ARG A 128 -3.75 -15.06 3.94
CA ARG A 128 -3.55 -15.38 5.35
C ARG A 128 -3.66 -14.16 6.24
N VAL A 129 -3.10 -13.00 5.84
CA VAL A 129 -3.16 -11.75 6.62
C VAL A 129 -4.60 -11.34 6.94
N ILE A 130 -5.53 -11.50 6.00
CA ILE A 130 -6.94 -11.15 6.20
C ILE A 130 -7.68 -12.15 7.11
N SER A 131 -7.18 -13.38 7.19
CA SER A 131 -7.83 -14.46 7.93
C SER A 131 -7.39 -14.54 9.40
N GLU A 132 -6.36 -13.78 9.78
CA GLU A 132 -5.83 -13.66 11.16
C GLU A 132 -6.53 -12.54 11.94
#